data_AF-A0A2K0U0A2-F1
#
_entry.id   AF-A0A2K0U0A2-F1
#
_cell.length_a   1.000
_cell.length_b   1.000
_cell.length_c   1.000
_cell.angle_alpha   90.00
_cell.angle_beta   90.00
_cell.angle_gamma   90.00
#
_symmetry.space_group_name_H-M   'P 1'
#
loop_
_entity.id
_entity.type
_entity.pdbx_description
1 polymer ?
#
loop_
_entity_poly.entity_id
_entity_poly.type
_entity_poly.pdbx_seq_one_letter_code
_entity_poly.pdbx_strand_id
1 'polypeptide(L)'
;MIPIKETYHFYHKGVDSRPAWAYDEARKQIARKWAEFMKAMPDTANVKVQDVAFDNLGGTTSRLGVFTSIGVTGAGSKTKGATPFRGGSWETWFDVTYEMQLVFISQSKQKEVGEGLSIEEVNRRIAAGAGN
;
A
#
# COMPACT_ATOMS: atom_id res chain seq x y z
N MET A 1 -10.78 -1.53 17.00
CA MET A 1 -9.56 -1.56 16.17
C MET A 1 -9.32 -3.01 15.76
N ILE A 2 -9.01 -3.26 14.49
CA ILE A 2 -8.76 -4.61 13.97
C ILE A 2 -7.31 -4.67 13.46
N PRO A 3 -6.43 -5.48 14.07
CA PRO A 3 -5.08 -5.69 13.56
C PRO A 3 -5.11 -6.65 12.37
N ILE A 4 -4.32 -6.35 11.35
CA ILE A 4 -4.12 -7.14 10.15
C ILE A 4 -2.63 -7.39 10.00
N LYS A 5 -2.25 -8.63 9.74
CA LYS A 5 -0.89 -9.03 9.37
C LYS A 5 -0.97 -9.89 8.13
N GLU A 6 -0.30 -9.47 7.06
CA GLU A 6 -0.37 -10.16 5.77
C GLU A 6 0.95 -10.00 5.00
N THR A 7 1.19 -10.92 4.08
CA THR A 7 2.24 -10.83 3.08
C THR A 7 1.59 -10.67 1.70
N TYR A 8 2.01 -9.65 0.96
CA TYR A 8 1.54 -9.38 -0.38
C TYR A 8 2.67 -9.68 -1.38
N HIS A 9 2.41 -10.63 -2.27
CA HIS A 9 3.34 -11.06 -3.30
C HIS A 9 3.22 -10.16 -4.52
N PHE A 10 4.27 -9.38 -4.81
CA PHE A 10 4.28 -8.48 -5.95
C PHE A 10 5.09 -9.07 -7.10
N TYR A 11 4.52 -8.97 -8.30
CA TYR A 11 5.21 -9.26 -9.56
C TYR A 11 4.82 -8.23 -10.60
N HIS A 12 5.79 -7.67 -11.30
CA HIS A 12 5.54 -6.79 -12.43
C HIS A 12 6.52 -7.04 -13.57
N LYS A 13 5.99 -6.98 -14.79
CA LYS A 13 6.73 -6.99 -16.04
C LYS A 13 6.37 -5.74 -16.84
N GLY A 14 7.35 -4.87 -17.08
CA GLY A 14 7.15 -3.56 -17.71
C GLY A 14 8.28 -3.16 -18.64
N VAL A 15 8.11 -2.07 -19.38
CA VAL A 15 9.08 -1.59 -20.38
C VAL A 15 9.99 -0.47 -19.84
N ASP A 16 9.64 0.16 -18.70
CA ASP A 16 10.42 1.26 -18.09
C ASP A 16 10.39 1.31 -16.55
N SER A 17 9.92 0.25 -15.90
CA SER A 17 9.63 0.23 -14.46
C SER A 17 10.88 -0.05 -13.61
N ARG A 18 11.43 0.98 -12.94
CA ARG A 18 12.52 0.82 -11.95
C ARG A 18 12.01 0.15 -10.65
N PRO A 19 12.88 -0.53 -9.86
CA PRO A 19 12.44 -1.21 -8.63
C PRO A 19 11.81 -0.28 -7.59
N ALA A 20 12.24 0.99 -7.51
CA ALA A 20 11.62 1.98 -6.62
C ALA A 20 10.15 2.30 -6.97
N TRP A 21 9.81 2.33 -8.27
CA TRP A 21 8.41 2.49 -8.70
C TRP A 21 7.58 1.27 -8.32
N ALA A 22 8.16 0.07 -8.47
CA ALA A 22 7.46 -1.18 -8.17
C ALA A 22 7.07 -1.26 -6.68
N TYR A 23 7.95 -0.77 -5.80
CA TYR A 23 7.69 -0.65 -4.37
C TYR A 23 6.53 0.30 -4.03
N ASP A 24 6.48 1.49 -4.64
CA ASP A 24 5.36 2.41 -4.46
C ASP A 24 4.05 1.83 -5.01
N GLU A 25 4.11 1.17 -6.16
CA GLU A 25 2.98 0.50 -6.78
C GLU A 25 2.42 -0.62 -5.88
N ALA A 26 3.28 -1.49 -5.34
CA ALA A 26 2.87 -2.54 -4.41
C ALA A 26 2.17 -1.98 -3.17
N ARG A 27 2.73 -0.91 -2.58
CA ARG A 27 2.13 -0.19 -1.45
C ARG A 27 0.74 0.36 -1.79
N LYS A 28 0.59 1.00 -2.97
CA LYS A 28 -0.70 1.52 -3.46
C LYS A 28 -1.73 0.41 -3.64
N GLN A 29 -1.32 -0.75 -4.17
CA GLN A 29 -2.23 -1.88 -4.35
C GLN A 29 -2.71 -2.46 -3.01
N ILE A 30 -1.84 -2.57 -2.01
CA ILE A 30 -2.21 -2.99 -0.65
C ILE A 30 -3.19 -1.96 -0.03
N ALA A 31 -2.87 -0.67 -0.10
CA ALA A 31 -3.73 0.39 0.42
C ALA A 31 -5.12 0.35 -0.25
N ARG A 32 -5.17 0.20 -1.57
CA ARG A 32 -6.41 0.12 -2.34
C ARG A 32 -7.24 -1.12 -1.98
N LYS A 33 -6.62 -2.29 -1.83
CA LYS A 33 -7.31 -3.52 -1.40
C LYS A 33 -8.10 -3.28 -0.11
N TRP A 34 -7.43 -2.73 0.92
CA TRP A 34 -8.07 -2.50 2.22
C TRP A 34 -9.08 -1.35 2.21
N ALA A 35 -8.81 -0.29 1.44
CA ALA A 35 -9.75 0.80 1.28
C ALA A 35 -11.06 0.35 0.60
N GLU A 36 -10.97 -0.46 -0.46
CA GLU A 36 -12.16 -1.02 -1.14
C GLU A 36 -12.90 -2.01 -0.23
N PHE A 37 -12.19 -2.85 0.53
CA PHE A 37 -12.81 -3.72 1.54
C PHE A 37 -13.60 -2.91 2.58
N MET A 38 -13.02 -1.84 3.12
CA MET A 38 -13.69 -0.98 4.10
C MET A 38 -14.87 -0.21 3.52
N LYS A 39 -14.76 0.24 2.26
CA LYS A 39 -15.84 0.91 1.53
C LYS A 39 -17.05 0.00 1.33
N ALA A 40 -16.83 -1.31 1.16
CA ALA A 40 -17.91 -2.28 1.00
C ALA A 40 -18.66 -2.61 2.31
N MET A 41 -18.23 -2.09 3.45
CA MET A 41 -18.89 -2.36 4.73
C MET A 41 -20.17 -1.52 4.93
N PRO A 42 -21.16 -2.02 5.69
CA PRO A 42 -22.39 -1.27 6.00
C PRO A 42 -22.12 0.04 6.76
N ASP A 43 -22.95 1.06 6.54
CA ASP A 43 -22.87 2.36 7.22
C ASP A 43 -21.47 3.01 7.11
N THR A 44 -20.96 3.17 5.89
CA THR A 44 -19.66 3.80 5.64
C THR A 44 -19.79 5.26 5.25
N ALA A 45 -19.17 6.15 6.03
CA ALA A 45 -19.13 7.59 5.78
C ALA A 45 -17.89 7.97 4.95
N ASN A 46 -16.70 7.81 5.52
CA ASN A 46 -15.44 8.14 4.87
C ASN A 46 -14.47 6.98 5.06
N VAL A 47 -13.62 6.73 4.07
CA VAL A 47 -12.55 5.73 4.15
C VAL A 47 -11.23 6.40 3.82
N LYS A 48 -10.21 6.21 4.66
CA LYS A 48 -8.85 6.65 4.35
C LYS A 48 -7.83 5.56 4.70
N VAL A 49 -7.05 5.14 3.71
CA VAL A 49 -5.90 4.23 3.86
C VAL A 49 -4.74 4.81 3.09
N GLN A 50 -3.81 5.46 3.79
CA GLN A 50 -2.66 6.16 3.17
C GLN A 50 -3.10 7.07 2.01
N ASP A 51 -2.73 6.75 0.76
CA ASP A 51 -3.04 7.57 -0.43
C ASP A 51 -4.44 7.34 -0.98
N VAL A 52 -5.17 6.34 -0.48
CA VAL A 52 -6.52 6.04 -0.96
C VAL A 52 -7.53 6.64 0.01
N ALA A 53 -8.30 7.61 -0.48
CA ALA A 53 -9.41 8.23 0.24
C ALA A 53 -10.70 8.09 -0.56
N PHE A 54 -11.78 7.70 0.13
CA PHE A 54 -13.14 7.77 -0.38
C PHE A 54 -13.94 8.67 0.55
N ASP A 55 -14.27 9.85 0.06
CA ASP A 55 -15.02 10.84 0.83
C ASP A 55 -16.52 10.67 0.57
N ASN A 56 -17.31 10.79 1.65
CA ASN A 56 -18.76 10.84 1.62
C ASN A 56 -19.47 9.68 0.87
N LEU A 57 -19.50 8.51 1.49
CA LEU A 57 -20.17 7.29 1.06
C LEU A 57 -21.59 7.13 1.64
N GLY A 58 -22.11 8.15 2.33
CA GLY A 58 -23.50 8.22 2.79
C GLY A 58 -23.83 7.55 4.13
N GLY A 59 -22.85 6.94 4.81
CA GLY A 59 -23.01 6.40 6.18
C GLY A 59 -22.56 7.37 7.29
N THR A 60 -22.49 6.85 8.52
CA THR A 60 -22.14 7.62 9.73
C THR A 60 -20.79 7.22 10.35
N THR A 61 -20.25 6.07 9.96
CA THR A 61 -18.98 5.55 10.48
C THR A 61 -17.81 5.85 9.53
N SER A 62 -16.84 6.64 10.00
CA SER A 62 -15.54 6.84 9.35
C SER A 62 -14.62 5.65 9.61
N ARG A 63 -13.83 5.28 8.60
CA ARG A 63 -12.94 4.12 8.60
C ARG A 63 -11.54 4.52 8.18
N LEU A 64 -10.54 4.11 8.95
CA LEU A 64 -9.15 4.48 8.75
C LEU A 64 -8.27 3.23 8.74
N GLY A 65 -7.37 3.13 7.77
CA GLY A 65 -6.35 2.08 7.71
C GLY A 65 -4.96 2.69 7.87
N VAL A 66 -4.20 2.16 8.82
CA VAL A 66 -2.90 2.71 9.21
C VAL A 66 -1.87 1.58 9.25
N PHE A 67 -0.80 1.71 8.46
CA PHE A 67 0.33 0.78 8.58
C PHE A 67 1.07 1.01 9.89
N THR A 68 1.31 -0.07 10.62
CA THR A 68 2.12 -0.09 11.85
C THR A 68 3.51 -0.68 11.59
N SER A 69 3.62 -1.57 10.60
CA SER A 69 4.88 -2.12 10.12
C SER A 69 4.77 -2.47 8.63
N ILE A 70 5.88 -2.35 7.90
CA ILE A 70 5.99 -2.77 6.50
C ILE A 70 7.46 -3.04 6.17
N GLY A 71 7.72 -4.12 5.45
CA GLY A 71 9.05 -4.54 5.03
C GLY A 71 8.99 -5.35 3.74
N VAL A 72 10.12 -5.41 3.04
CA VAL A 72 10.28 -6.16 1.80
C VAL A 72 11.27 -7.29 1.98
N THR A 73 10.94 -8.45 1.43
CA THR A 73 11.79 -9.66 1.42
C THR A 73 11.75 -10.31 0.05
N GLY A 74 12.75 -11.14 -0.27
CA GLY A 74 12.77 -11.91 -1.52
C GLY A 74 12.83 -11.05 -2.78
N ALA A 75 13.38 -9.83 -2.68
CA ALA A 75 13.47 -8.91 -3.80
C ALA A 75 14.41 -9.45 -4.89
N GLY A 76 13.89 -9.54 -6.11
CA GLY A 76 14.65 -9.97 -7.28
C GLY A 76 14.20 -9.22 -8.53
N SER A 77 15.15 -8.95 -9.42
CA SER A 77 14.85 -8.28 -10.68
C SER A 77 15.72 -8.74 -11.84
N LYS A 78 15.20 -8.65 -13.06
CA LYS A 78 15.87 -9.02 -14.30
C LYS A 78 15.55 -8.01 -15.41
N THR A 79 16.61 -7.48 -16.04
CA THR A 79 16.52 -6.75 -17.30
C THR A 79 16.73 -7.73 -18.47
N LYS A 80 15.79 -7.80 -19.41
CA LYS A 80 16.02 -8.42 -20.72
C LYS A 80 16.21 -7.29 -21.74
N GLY A 81 17.44 -7.10 -22.19
CA GLY A 81 17.76 -6.10 -23.21
C GLY A 81 17.17 -6.51 -24.56
N ALA A 82 16.29 -5.67 -25.11
CA ALA A 82 15.97 -5.68 -26.53
C ALA A 82 16.46 -4.35 -27.10
N THR A 83 17.28 -4.44 -28.16
CA THR A 83 17.72 -3.43 -29.12
C THR A 83 17.46 -1.93 -28.79
N PRO A 84 18.44 -1.04 -29.00
CA PRO A 84 18.42 0.38 -28.57
C PRO A 84 17.25 1.24 -29.07
N PHE A 85 16.35 0.71 -29.90
CA PHE A 85 15.16 1.37 -30.44
C PHE A 85 13.82 0.95 -29.79
N ARG A 86 13.77 -0.02 -28.86
CA ARG A 86 12.48 -0.54 -28.31
C ARG A 86 12.33 -0.58 -26.78
N GLY A 87 13.29 -0.04 -26.02
CA GLY A 87 13.22 -0.05 -24.55
C GLY A 87 13.50 -1.44 -23.98
N GLY A 88 14.18 -1.51 -22.84
CA GLY A 88 14.50 -2.78 -22.19
C GLY A 88 13.30 -3.30 -21.40
N SER A 89 12.89 -4.55 -21.63
CA SER A 89 11.86 -5.15 -20.77
C SER A 89 12.43 -5.52 -19.40
N TRP A 90 11.72 -5.15 -18.34
CA TRP A 90 12.09 -5.41 -16.95
C TRP A 90 11.08 -6.32 -16.27
N GLU A 91 11.57 -7.23 -15.44
CA GLU A 91 10.77 -8.11 -14.57
C GLU A 91 11.26 -7.92 -13.13
N THR A 92 10.33 -7.73 -12.18
CA THR A 92 10.63 -7.58 -10.74
C THR A 92 9.65 -8.37 -9.90
N TRP A 93 10.13 -8.96 -8.82
CA TRP A 93 9.33 -9.67 -7.82
C TRP A 93 9.85 -9.41 -6.43
N PHE A 94 8.96 -9.37 -5.46
CA PHE A 94 9.28 -9.26 -4.05
C PHE A 94 8.03 -9.52 -3.20
N ASP A 95 8.25 -9.84 -1.94
CA ASP A 95 7.20 -10.00 -0.94
C ASP A 95 7.16 -8.77 -0.04
N VAL A 96 5.99 -8.18 0.13
CA VAL A 96 5.75 -7.10 1.08
C VAL A 96 5.07 -7.69 2.32
N THR A 97 5.80 -7.78 3.42
CA THR A 97 5.23 -8.18 4.71
C THR A 97 4.81 -6.93 5.47
N TYR A 98 3.56 -6.85 5.93
CA TYR A 98 3.04 -5.66 6.59
C TYR A 98 2.07 -5.97 7.73
N GLU A 99 1.99 -5.01 8.65
CA GLU A 99 1.00 -4.95 9.72
C GLU A 99 0.19 -3.64 9.58
N MET A 100 -1.13 -3.74 9.63
CA MET A 100 -2.06 -2.62 9.50
C MET A 100 -3.09 -2.64 10.62
N GLN A 101 -3.52 -1.48 11.07
CA GLN A 101 -4.66 -1.33 11.97
C GLN A 101 -5.83 -0.68 11.21
N LEU A 102 -6.98 -1.34 11.26
CA LEU A 102 -8.25 -0.77 10.80
C LEU A 102 -8.99 -0.18 12.00
N VAL A 103 -9.37 1.09 11.90
CA VAL A 103 -10.07 1.85 12.92
C VAL A 103 -11.44 2.25 12.40
N PHE A 104 -12.47 1.95 13.19
CA PHE A 104 -13.86 2.30 12.94
C PHE A 104 -14.25 3.32 13.99
N ILE A 105 -14.64 4.52 13.56
CA ILE A 105 -14.93 5.62 14.46
C ILE A 105 -16.06 6.47 13.91
N SER A 106 -16.86 7.06 14.78
CA SER A 106 -17.84 8.05 14.34
C SER A 106 -17.12 9.19 13.61
N GLN A 107 -17.72 9.69 12.53
CA GLN A 107 -17.16 10.79 11.75
C GLN A 107 -16.84 12.02 12.61
N SER A 108 -17.63 12.29 13.66
CA SER A 108 -17.42 13.42 14.57
C SER A 108 -16.14 13.30 15.41
N LYS A 109 -15.59 12.10 15.56
CA LYS A 109 -14.39 11.80 16.36
C LYS A 109 -13.16 11.43 15.53
N GLN A 110 -13.23 11.58 14.20
CA GLN A 110 -12.16 11.15 13.29
C GLN A 110 -10.79 11.79 13.58
N LYS A 111 -10.76 13.00 14.15
CA LYS A 111 -9.52 13.71 14.54
C LYS A 111 -8.81 13.12 15.76
N GLU A 112 -9.45 12.19 16.49
CA GLU A 112 -8.89 11.54 17.68
C GLU A 112 -8.02 10.31 17.33
N VAL A 113 -8.05 9.83 16.08
CA VAL A 113 -7.24 8.69 15.66
C VAL A 113 -5.82 9.16 15.38
N GLY A 114 -4.85 8.62 16.13
CA GLY A 114 -3.43 8.95 15.96
C GLY A 114 -2.95 8.75 14.52
N GLU A 115 -2.04 9.62 14.08
CA GLU A 115 -1.36 9.48 12.80
C GLU A 115 -0.38 8.31 12.90
N GLY A 116 -0.60 7.21 12.18
CA GLY A 116 0.45 6.20 12.08
C GLY A 116 1.55 6.60 11.10
N LEU A 117 2.24 5.63 10.52
CA LEU A 117 3.41 5.92 9.69
C LEU A 117 3.03 6.84 8.52
N SER A 118 3.82 7.92 8.34
CA SER A 118 3.70 8.80 7.19
C SER A 118 4.10 8.07 5.91
N ILE A 119 3.63 8.57 4.75
CA ILE A 119 3.98 8.01 3.43
C ILE A 119 5.51 7.95 3.25
N GLU A 120 6.22 8.99 3.71
CA GLU A 120 7.68 9.07 3.64
C GLU A 120 8.36 7.98 4.48
N GLU A 121 7.85 7.71 5.67
CA GLU A 121 8.35 6.67 6.57
C GLU A 121 8.10 5.26 5.98
N VAL A 122 6.93 5.04 5.40
CA VAL A 122 6.60 3.80 4.68
C VAL A 122 7.55 3.59 3.50
N ASN A 123 7.74 4.60 2.65
CA ASN A 123 8.62 4.51 1.49
C ASN A 123 10.08 4.29 1.89
N ARG A 124 10.55 4.92 2.97
CA ARG A 124 11.91 4.74 3.49
C ARG A 124 12.16 3.30 3.95
N ARG A 125 11.21 2.70 4.68
CA ARG A 125 11.32 1.32 5.18
C ARG A 125 11.29 0.29 4.06
N ILE A 126 10.45 0.52 3.05
CA ILE A 126 10.42 -0.32 1.86
C ILE A 126 11.78 -0.25 1.11
N ALA A 127 12.33 0.95 0.93
CA ALA A 127 13.64 1.13 0.29
C ALA A 127 14.79 0.50 1.09
N ALA A 128 14.76 0.57 2.42
CA ALA A 128 15.77 -0.04 3.28
C ALA A 128 15.76 -1.58 3.22
N GLY A 129 14.58 -2.20 3.14
CA GLY A 129 14.45 -3.66 2.99
C GLY A 129 14.90 -4.20 1.63
N ALA A 130 14.91 -3.36 0.60
CA ALA A 130 15.37 -3.68 -0.75
C ALA A 130 16.91 -3.65 -0.92
N GLY A 131 17.66 -3.28 0.12
CA GLY A 131 19.10 -3.02 0.06
C GLY A 131 20.02 -4.19 0.42
N ASN A 132 19.52 -5.43 0.50
CA ASN A 132 20.33 -6.63 0.76
C ASN A 132 20.41 -7.54 -0.47
#